data_AF-A0A7S0LC12-F1
#
_entry.id   AF-A0A7S0LC12-F1
#
_cell.length_a   1.000
_cell.length_b   1.000
_cell.length_c   1.000
_cell.angle_alpha   90.00
_cell.angle_beta   90.00
_cell.angle_gamma   90.00
#
_symmetry.space_group_name_H-M   'P 1'
#
loop_
_entity.id
_entity.type
_entity.pdbx_description
1 polymer ?
#
loop_
_entity_poly.entity_id
_entity_poly.type
_entity_poly.pdbx_seq_one_letter_code
_entity_poly.pdbx_strand_id
1 'polypeptide(L)'
;MPSTLSSFYIVQHTFKLDAGLDWWTAHQAAAEVWQTRQSKQEELGFHCHSFVPISAVGPIYCVWEVKPNIPASEFQAFLDGEHALGMGMMNNSASLVELSLTGAPPYPRHFVPPATTPGRVSITFEEQAWFQGQINAQVGEDAAVALAEGAPPFQSPSKMPTGEEQEWLERQISEIREADAWLEQQAVEAAIKEAAQEAQKAATMAANAASAAQKAASAASAATAAQKLAAVKIGKDQAGQTEAN
;
A
#
# COMPACT_ATOMS: atom_id res chain seq x y z
N MET A 1 37.37 14.37 7.74
CA MET A 1 37.16 13.19 8.61
C MET A 1 35.90 12.49 8.13
N PRO A 2 35.89 11.17 7.93
CA PRO A 2 34.64 10.43 7.67
C PRO A 2 33.65 10.68 8.81
N SER A 3 32.41 11.08 8.49
CA SER A 3 31.35 11.21 9.48
C SER A 3 31.02 9.82 10.02
N THR A 4 30.99 9.67 11.34
CA THR A 4 30.60 8.41 12.00
C THR A 4 29.08 8.29 12.17
N LEU A 5 28.33 9.36 11.87
CA LEU A 5 26.89 9.44 12.01
C LEU A 5 26.19 9.41 10.64
N SER A 6 25.02 8.79 10.61
CA SER A 6 24.15 8.79 9.43
C SER A 6 23.68 10.20 9.08
N SER A 7 23.37 10.42 7.80
CA SER A 7 22.87 11.69 7.29
C SER A 7 21.39 11.58 6.98
N PHE A 8 20.64 12.66 7.16
CA PHE A 8 19.22 12.70 6.82
C PHE A 8 19.01 13.59 5.59
N TYR A 9 18.09 13.18 4.73
CA TYR A 9 17.72 13.91 3.52
C TYR A 9 16.21 14.04 3.43
N ILE A 10 15.76 15.21 2.98
CA ILE A 10 14.41 15.37 2.45
C ILE A 10 14.50 15.20 0.94
N VAL A 11 13.69 14.31 0.40
CA VAL A 11 13.64 14.03 -1.03
C VAL A 11 12.29 14.46 -1.58
N GLN A 12 12.31 15.31 -2.59
CA GLN A 12 11.14 15.61 -3.39
C GLN A 12 11.17 14.73 -4.64
N HIS A 13 10.15 13.91 -4.80
CA HIS A 13 9.91 13.13 -5.99
C HIS A 13 8.83 13.81 -6.83
N THR A 14 9.12 14.01 -8.12
CA THR A 14 8.15 14.51 -9.10
C THR A 14 8.05 13.48 -10.22
N PHE A 15 6.84 13.10 -10.62
CA PHE A 15 6.69 12.16 -11.73
C PHE A 15 7.25 12.75 -13.02
N LYS A 16 7.86 11.89 -13.84
CA LYS A 16 8.09 12.20 -15.25
C LYS A 16 6.73 12.28 -15.96
N LEU A 17 6.70 12.98 -17.10
CA LEU A 17 5.45 13.27 -17.83
C LEU A 17 4.59 12.00 -17.99
N ASP A 18 3.35 12.08 -17.51
CA ASP A 18 2.31 11.04 -17.53
C ASP A 18 2.65 9.71 -16.81
N ALA A 19 3.77 9.62 -16.09
CA ALA A 19 4.21 8.38 -15.44
C ALA A 19 3.53 8.12 -14.08
N GLY A 20 2.78 9.09 -13.54
CA GLY A 20 2.18 9.00 -12.20
C GLY A 20 1.21 7.84 -12.04
N LEU A 21 0.29 7.69 -12.99
CA LEU A 21 -0.73 6.63 -12.93
C LEU A 21 -0.13 5.23 -13.07
N ASP A 22 0.77 5.06 -14.04
CA ASP A 22 1.48 3.81 -14.27
C ASP A 22 2.29 3.42 -13.02
N TRP A 23 2.94 4.40 -12.39
CA TRP A 23 3.69 4.18 -11.17
C TRP A 23 2.78 3.77 -10.02
N TRP A 24 1.64 4.44 -9.77
CA TRP A 24 0.71 4.06 -8.70
C TRP A 24 0.11 2.67 -8.90
N THR A 25 -0.19 2.32 -10.15
CA THR A 25 -0.68 0.98 -10.51
C THR A 25 0.38 -0.07 -10.20
N ALA A 26 1.61 0.16 -10.65
CA ALA A 26 2.74 -0.72 -10.36
C ALA A 26 3.07 -0.78 -8.85
N HIS A 27 2.99 0.35 -8.15
CA HIS A 27 3.28 0.48 -6.71
C HIS A 27 2.31 -0.33 -5.86
N GLN A 28 1.01 -0.30 -6.18
CA GLN A 28 -0.03 -1.03 -5.46
C GLN A 28 -0.05 -2.53 -5.78
N ALA A 29 0.25 -2.92 -7.02
CA ALA A 29 0.30 -4.33 -7.41
C ALA A 29 1.48 -5.11 -6.80
N ALA A 30 2.42 -4.42 -6.15
CA ALA A 30 3.74 -4.94 -5.79
C ALA A 30 3.96 -5.09 -4.27
N ALA A 31 2.92 -5.44 -3.49
CA ALA A 31 3.01 -5.58 -2.04
C ALA A 31 4.16 -6.49 -1.55
N GLU A 32 4.38 -7.66 -2.17
CA GLU A 32 5.51 -8.54 -1.86
C GLU A 32 6.86 -7.95 -2.26
N VAL A 33 6.89 -7.12 -3.31
CA VAL A 33 8.09 -6.45 -3.80
C VAL A 33 8.57 -5.38 -2.82
N TRP A 34 7.69 -4.82 -1.99
CA TRP A 34 8.08 -3.79 -1.00
C TRP A 34 9.03 -4.30 0.06
N GLN A 35 8.80 -5.48 0.61
CA GLN A 35 9.69 -6.05 1.62
C GLN A 35 11.06 -6.39 1.04
N THR A 36 11.09 -6.92 -0.20
CA THR A 36 12.34 -7.19 -0.91
C THR A 36 13.09 -5.90 -1.24
N ARG A 37 12.37 -4.86 -1.70
CA ARG A 37 12.97 -3.55 -1.99
C ARG A 37 13.51 -2.89 -0.73
N GLN A 38 12.73 -2.86 0.36
CA GLN A 38 13.18 -2.33 1.64
C GLN A 38 14.45 -3.05 2.11
N SER A 39 14.46 -4.38 2.05
CA SER A 39 15.66 -5.16 2.39
C SER A 39 16.87 -4.80 1.53
N LYS A 40 16.67 -4.55 0.23
CA LYS A 40 17.75 -4.13 -0.67
C LYS A 40 18.23 -2.70 -0.37
N GLN A 41 17.31 -1.80 -0.04
CA GLN A 41 17.64 -0.43 0.37
C GLN A 41 18.48 -0.43 1.64
N GLU A 42 18.10 -1.23 2.63
CA GLU A 42 18.85 -1.44 3.86
C GLU A 42 20.25 -2.00 3.61
N GLU A 43 20.36 -3.00 2.73
CA GLU A 43 21.65 -3.59 2.33
C GLU A 43 22.59 -2.53 1.70
N LEU A 44 22.02 -1.63 0.90
CA LEU A 44 22.73 -0.51 0.28
C LEU A 44 22.99 0.66 1.26
N GLY A 45 22.46 0.60 2.49
CA GLY A 45 22.64 1.63 3.51
C GLY A 45 21.69 2.82 3.39
N PHE A 46 20.49 2.61 2.87
CA PHE A 46 19.44 3.61 2.73
C PHE A 46 18.16 3.17 3.46
N HIS A 47 17.61 4.05 4.28
CA HIS A 47 16.37 3.80 5.00
C HIS A 47 15.37 4.93 4.77
N CYS A 48 14.16 4.61 4.31
CA CYS A 48 13.08 5.58 4.16
C CYS A 48 12.25 5.63 5.45
N HIS A 49 12.33 6.74 6.18
CA HIS A 49 11.57 6.95 7.43
C HIS A 49 10.11 7.30 7.16
N SER A 50 9.85 8.04 6.08
CA SER A 50 8.54 8.58 5.81
C SER A 50 8.33 8.73 4.31
N PHE A 51 7.12 8.36 3.87
CA PHE A 51 6.64 8.48 2.50
C PHE A 51 5.34 9.28 2.54
N VAL A 52 5.37 10.50 2.00
CA VAL A 52 4.29 11.48 2.13
C VAL A 52 3.87 11.98 0.74
N PRO A 53 2.96 11.26 0.05
CA PRO A 53 2.40 11.74 -1.21
C PRO A 53 1.46 12.93 -0.97
N ILE A 54 1.63 14.01 -1.75
CA ILE A 54 0.74 15.19 -1.66
C ILE A 54 -0.48 15.02 -2.57
N SER A 55 -0.29 14.43 -3.76
CA SER A 55 -1.36 14.13 -4.70
C SER A 55 -1.01 12.91 -5.57
N ALA A 56 -1.97 12.40 -6.34
CA ALA A 56 -1.74 11.33 -7.30
C ALA A 56 -0.74 11.71 -8.41
N VAL A 57 -0.61 13.00 -8.73
CA VAL A 57 0.34 13.53 -9.72
C VAL A 57 1.62 14.10 -9.09
N GLY A 58 1.77 13.95 -7.77
CA GLY A 58 2.89 14.46 -7.01
C GLY A 58 2.74 15.92 -6.55
N PRO A 59 3.78 16.49 -5.92
CA PRO A 59 5.01 15.82 -5.54
C PRO A 59 4.80 14.79 -4.42
N ILE A 60 5.79 13.92 -4.22
CA ILE A 60 5.89 13.04 -3.06
C ILE A 60 7.12 13.48 -2.27
N TYR A 61 6.96 13.67 -0.97
CA TYR A 61 8.07 13.98 -0.08
C TYR A 61 8.46 12.75 0.73
N CYS A 62 9.75 12.46 0.78
CA CYS A 62 10.30 11.40 1.61
C CYS A 62 11.35 11.94 2.55
N VAL A 63 11.46 11.31 3.72
CA VAL A 63 12.61 11.52 4.61
C VAL A 63 13.45 10.25 4.60
N TRP A 64 14.70 10.39 4.18
CA TRP A 64 15.64 9.29 4.06
C TRP A 64 16.77 9.45 5.06
N GLU A 65 17.22 8.33 5.62
CA GLU A 65 18.46 8.22 6.34
C GLU A 65 19.47 7.45 5.49
N VAL A 66 20.69 7.97 5.43
CA VAL A 66 21.79 7.43 4.66
C VAL A 66 22.90 7.03 5.62
N LYS A 67 23.38 5.79 5.50
CA LYS A 67 24.44 5.22 6.33
C LYS A 67 25.72 6.09 6.27
N PRO A 68 26.52 6.13 7.34
CA PRO A 68 27.75 6.92 7.34
C PRO A 68 28.66 6.56 6.18
N ASN A 69 29.39 7.56 5.67
CA ASN A 69 30.38 7.45 4.59
C ASN A 69 29.84 7.17 3.18
N ILE A 70 28.53 7.23 2.97
CA ILE A 70 27.97 7.23 1.61
C ILE A 70 27.90 8.68 1.10
N PRO A 71 28.51 8.99 -0.06
CA PRO A 71 28.48 10.33 -0.64
C PRO A 71 27.09 10.67 -1.19
N ALA A 72 26.72 11.96 -1.17
CA ALA A 72 25.43 12.42 -1.68
C ALA A 72 25.18 12.04 -3.15
N SER A 73 26.22 11.97 -3.97
CA SER A 73 26.13 11.53 -5.37
C SER A 73 25.71 10.07 -5.52
N GLU A 74 26.15 9.20 -4.61
CA GLU A 74 25.75 7.79 -4.60
C GLU A 74 24.31 7.64 -4.13
N PHE A 75 23.88 8.43 -3.14
CA PHE A 75 22.49 8.49 -2.74
C PHE A 75 21.58 8.99 -3.86
N GLN A 76 21.98 10.05 -4.58
CA GLN A 76 21.23 10.53 -5.74
C GLN A 76 21.16 9.47 -6.85
N ALA A 77 22.27 8.78 -7.16
CA ALA A 77 22.27 7.70 -8.13
C ALA A 77 21.36 6.53 -7.72
N PHE A 78 21.28 6.23 -6.42
CA PHE A 78 20.30 5.28 -5.89
C PHE A 78 18.87 5.75 -6.16
N LEU A 79 18.53 7.01 -5.81
CA LEU A 79 17.19 7.58 -6.01
C LEU A 79 16.73 7.54 -7.48
N ASP A 80 17.65 7.79 -8.40
CA ASP A 80 17.41 7.79 -9.84
C ASP A 80 17.40 6.37 -10.45
N GLY A 81 17.81 5.36 -9.68
CA GLY A 81 17.87 3.96 -10.09
C GLY A 81 16.54 3.19 -9.94
N GLU A 82 16.55 1.94 -10.42
CA GLU A 82 15.36 1.06 -10.41
C GLU A 82 14.98 0.53 -9.01
N HIS A 83 15.94 0.52 -8.08
CA HIS A 83 15.78 0.00 -6.72
C HIS A 83 15.20 1.03 -5.74
N ALA A 84 15.21 2.32 -6.10
CA ALA A 84 14.54 3.35 -5.34
C ALA A 84 13.02 3.31 -5.54
N LEU A 85 12.31 4.11 -4.73
CA LEU A 85 10.86 4.27 -4.81
C LEU A 85 10.39 4.64 -6.22
N GLY A 86 11.15 5.48 -6.92
CA GLY A 86 10.75 6.03 -8.20
C GLY A 86 10.68 5.05 -9.36
N MET A 87 11.28 3.85 -9.28
CA MET A 87 11.31 2.87 -10.38
C MET A 87 11.75 3.46 -11.72
N GLY A 88 12.61 4.49 -11.71
CA GLY A 88 13.00 5.26 -12.90
C GLY A 88 11.92 6.18 -13.49
N MET A 89 10.71 6.23 -12.92
CA MET A 89 9.56 7.04 -13.36
C MET A 89 9.47 8.42 -12.70
N MET A 90 10.37 8.74 -11.77
CA MET A 90 10.39 10.03 -11.07
C MET A 90 11.69 10.78 -11.34
N ASN A 91 11.62 12.11 -11.28
CA ASN A 91 12.74 13.00 -11.08
C ASN A 91 12.88 13.26 -9.57
N ASN A 92 14.08 13.11 -9.03
CA ASN A 92 14.32 13.19 -7.59
C ASN A 92 15.24 14.37 -7.26
N SER A 93 14.88 15.14 -6.25
CA SER A 93 15.75 16.17 -5.67
C SER A 93 15.97 15.86 -4.20
N ALA A 94 17.22 15.56 -3.83
CA ALA A 94 17.61 15.30 -2.45
C ALA A 94 18.26 16.54 -1.82
N SER A 95 17.74 16.96 -0.67
CA SER A 95 18.28 18.05 0.14
C SER A 95 18.78 17.51 1.48
N LEU A 96 20.03 17.76 1.82
CA LEU A 96 20.62 17.37 3.10
C LEU A 96 19.95 18.15 4.24
N VAL A 97 19.58 17.45 5.31
CA VAL A 97 19.07 18.06 6.54
C VAL A 97 20.25 18.48 7.41
N GLU A 98 20.41 19.78 7.59
CA GLU A 98 21.43 20.37 8.46
C GLU A 98 21.06 20.21 9.93
N LEU A 99 21.47 19.08 10.52
CA LEU A 99 21.19 18.75 11.92
C LEU A 99 21.78 19.75 12.93
N SER A 100 22.79 20.54 12.51
CA SER A 100 23.35 21.60 13.34
C SER A 100 22.33 22.71 13.65
N LEU A 101 21.33 22.90 12.79
CA LEU A 101 20.28 23.90 12.95
C LEU A 101 19.13 23.43 13.83
N THR A 102 18.86 22.11 13.84
CA THR A 102 17.74 21.52 14.59
C THR A 102 18.18 20.89 15.91
N GLY A 103 19.47 20.64 16.10
CA GLY A 103 20.04 19.99 17.29
C GLY A 103 19.77 18.48 17.38
N ALA A 104 18.77 17.97 16.67
CA ALA A 104 18.38 16.56 16.63
C ALA A 104 17.88 16.15 15.23
N PRO A 105 18.00 14.86 14.85
CA PRO A 105 17.41 14.35 13.62
C PRO A 105 15.87 14.36 13.69
N PRO A 106 15.19 14.47 12.53
CA PRO A 106 13.73 14.47 12.48
C PRO A 106 13.11 13.12 12.90
N TYR A 107 13.87 12.03 12.81
CA TYR A 107 13.49 10.68 13.23
C TYR A 107 14.61 10.02 14.03
N PRO A 108 14.29 9.02 14.89
CA PRO A 108 15.30 8.17 15.50
C PRO A 108 16.20 7.51 14.44
N ARG A 109 17.50 7.42 14.70
CA ARG A 109 18.44 6.82 13.75
C ARG A 109 18.19 5.31 13.61
N HIS A 110 17.99 4.87 12.39
CA HIS A 110 17.99 3.46 12.00
C HIS A 110 19.43 2.93 11.98
N PHE A 111 20.36 3.67 11.36
CA PHE A 111 21.77 3.31 11.31
C PHE A 111 22.48 3.82 12.56
N VAL A 112 22.22 3.17 13.69
CA VAL A 112 22.98 3.42 14.93
C VAL A 112 24.39 2.85 14.74
N PRO A 113 25.46 3.60 15.05
CA PRO A 113 26.80 3.03 15.09
C PRO A 113 26.81 1.84 16.06
N PRO A 114 27.57 0.75 15.77
CA PRO A 114 27.80 -0.28 16.77
C PRO A 114 28.40 0.41 18.01
N ALA A 115 27.72 0.28 19.15
CA ALA A 115 28.03 1.05 20.34
C ALA A 115 29.48 0.80 20.80
N THR A 116 30.39 1.73 20.55
CA THR A 116 31.59 1.87 21.38
C THR A 116 31.14 2.51 22.69
N THR A 117 30.70 1.66 23.63
CA THR A 117 30.31 2.11 24.99
C THR A 117 31.56 2.37 25.81
N PRO A 118 31.66 3.56 26.42
CA PRO A 118 31.77 3.58 27.86
C PRO A 118 30.71 4.54 28.44
N GLY A 119 29.78 4.01 29.25
CA GLY A 119 28.91 4.84 30.08
C GLY A 119 27.39 4.72 29.88
N ARG A 120 26.85 3.65 29.27
CA ARG A 120 25.41 3.38 29.39
C ARG A 120 25.14 2.85 30.80
N VAL A 121 24.62 3.71 31.67
CA VAL A 121 23.98 3.25 32.91
C VAL A 121 22.78 2.42 32.47
N SER A 122 22.85 1.11 32.70
CA SER A 122 21.71 0.22 32.54
C SER A 122 20.73 0.57 33.65
N ILE A 123 19.66 1.31 33.32
CA ILE A 123 18.49 1.37 34.19
C ILE A 123 17.81 0.01 34.17
N THR A 124 17.43 -0.44 35.35
CA THR A 124 16.72 -1.70 35.55
C THR A 124 15.30 -1.60 35.02
N PHE A 125 14.66 -2.74 34.77
CA PHE A 125 13.26 -2.80 34.34
C PHE A 125 12.32 -2.10 35.33
N GLU A 126 12.66 -2.13 36.63
CA GLU A 126 11.91 -1.44 37.68
C GLU A 126 12.05 0.08 37.58
N GLU A 127 13.24 0.60 37.27
CA GLU A 127 13.46 2.03 37.04
C GLU A 127 12.75 2.52 35.77
N GLN A 128 12.73 1.70 34.72
CA GLN A 128 11.98 2.02 33.49
C GLN A 128 10.47 2.07 33.75
N ALA A 129 9.93 1.14 34.54
CA ALA A 129 8.52 1.14 34.93
C ALA A 129 8.16 2.35 35.81
N TRP A 130 9.07 2.78 36.70
CA TRP A 130 8.89 3.97 37.52
C TRP A 130 8.82 5.25 36.68
N PHE A 131 9.74 5.43 35.72
CA PHE A 131 9.71 6.58 34.80
C PHE A 131 8.43 6.62 33.97
N GLN A 132 7.98 5.47 33.46
CA GLN A 132 6.73 5.39 32.70
C GLN A 132 5.51 5.72 33.59
N GLY A 133 5.56 5.36 34.88
CA GLY A 133 4.56 5.74 35.87
C GLY A 133 4.50 7.25 36.13
N GLN A 134 5.65 7.93 36.19
CA GLN A 134 5.71 9.40 36.33
C GLN A 134 5.16 10.13 35.11
N ILE A 135 5.48 9.65 33.90
CA ILE A 135 4.93 10.21 32.64
C ILE A 135 3.41 10.06 32.61
N ASN A 136 2.89 8.88 32.95
CA ASN A 136 1.44 8.64 32.96
C ASN A 136 0.72 9.46 34.04
N ALA A 137 1.35 9.75 35.17
CA ALA A 137 0.81 10.64 36.21
C ALA A 137 0.76 12.11 35.75
N GLN A 138 1.75 12.57 34.97
CA GLN A 138 1.80 13.95 34.48
C GLN A 138 0.80 14.22 33.34
N VAL A 139 0.46 13.20 32.54
CA VAL A 139 -0.47 13.32 31.40
C VAL A 139 -1.93 13.15 31.83
N GLY A 140 -2.18 12.66 33.05
CA GLY A 140 -3.52 12.36 33.56
C GLY A 140 -4.32 13.54 34.14
N GLU A 141 -3.68 14.63 34.59
CA GLU A 141 -4.40 15.72 35.28
C GLU A 141 -4.17 17.14 34.71
N ASP A 142 -3.09 17.40 33.96
CA ASP A 142 -2.74 18.80 33.58
C ASP A 142 -3.00 19.17 32.11
N ALA A 143 -3.36 18.22 31.23
CA ALA A 143 -3.60 18.52 29.82
C ALA A 143 -4.87 19.37 29.57
N ALA A 144 -5.83 19.34 30.50
CA ALA A 144 -7.06 20.14 30.40
C ALA A 144 -6.87 21.60 30.87
N VAL A 145 -5.85 21.89 31.69
CA VAL A 145 -5.59 23.24 32.21
C VAL A 145 -4.67 24.03 31.27
N ALA A 146 -3.73 23.37 30.59
CA ALA A 146 -2.84 24.04 29.63
C ALA A 146 -3.54 24.55 28.35
N LEU A 147 -4.75 24.08 28.04
CA LEU A 147 -5.56 24.60 26.92
C LEU A 147 -6.40 25.83 27.29
N ALA A 148 -6.50 26.18 28.58
CA ALA A 148 -7.30 27.32 29.05
C ALA A 148 -6.48 28.61 29.23
N GLU A 149 -5.15 28.53 29.34
CA GLU A 149 -4.30 29.70 29.61
C GLU A 149 -3.29 29.95 28.47
N GLY A 150 -3.75 30.69 27.45
CA GLY A 150 -2.86 31.64 26.76
C GLY A 150 -1.96 31.13 25.64
N ALA A 151 -2.41 30.16 24.83
CA ALA A 151 -1.80 30.00 23.51
C ALA A 151 -2.01 31.30 22.69
N PRO A 152 -0.96 31.94 22.15
CA PRO A 152 -1.14 33.12 21.33
C PRO A 152 -2.00 32.75 20.11
N PRO A 153 -2.96 33.60 19.70
CA PRO A 153 -3.81 33.32 18.55
C PRO A 153 -2.91 33.09 17.34
N PHE A 154 -3.18 32.02 16.59
CA PHE A 154 -2.57 31.76 15.29
C PHE A 154 -2.77 33.01 14.43
N GLN A 155 -1.70 33.80 14.27
CA GLN A 155 -1.71 34.94 13.37
C GLN A 155 -1.64 34.36 11.96
N SER A 156 -2.80 34.28 11.31
CA SER A 156 -2.88 34.11 9.86
C SER A 156 -1.93 35.13 9.21
N PRO A 157 -1.07 34.73 8.26
CA PRO A 157 -0.21 35.69 7.58
C PRO A 157 -1.09 36.77 6.95
N SER A 158 -1.02 38.00 7.46
CA SER A 158 -1.94 39.10 7.15
C SER A 158 -1.85 39.65 5.72
N LYS A 159 -1.25 38.91 4.78
CA LYS A 159 -1.31 39.23 3.36
C LYS A 159 -2.29 38.27 2.71
N MET A 160 -3.41 38.81 2.25
CA MET A 160 -4.19 38.12 1.23
C MET A 160 -3.25 37.78 0.07
N PRO A 161 -3.40 36.59 -0.55
CA PRO A 161 -2.66 36.23 -1.73
C PRO A 161 -2.77 37.35 -2.76
N THR A 162 -1.68 37.63 -3.45
CA THR A 162 -1.72 38.46 -4.66
C THR A 162 -2.68 37.84 -5.69
N GLY A 163 -3.16 38.62 -6.65
CA GLY A 163 -4.07 38.09 -7.69
C GLY A 163 -3.48 36.90 -8.44
N GLU A 164 -2.16 36.93 -8.72
CA GLU A 164 -1.45 35.82 -9.37
C GLU A 164 -1.36 34.56 -8.48
N GLU A 165 -1.15 34.74 -7.17
CA GLU A 165 -1.16 33.61 -6.22
C GLU A 165 -2.56 33.02 -6.07
N GLN A 166 -3.60 33.84 -6.14
CA GLN A 166 -4.98 33.37 -6.08
C GLN A 166 -5.38 32.59 -7.34
N GLU A 167 -5.03 33.09 -8.53
CA GLU A 167 -5.24 32.36 -9.79
C GLU A 167 -4.47 31.04 -9.83
N TRP A 168 -3.24 31.03 -9.31
CA TRP A 168 -2.44 29.80 -9.20
C TRP A 168 -3.10 28.77 -8.27
N LEU A 169 -3.58 29.21 -7.10
CA LEU A 169 -4.29 28.35 -6.15
C LEU A 169 -5.60 27.81 -6.73
N GLU A 170 -6.39 28.65 -7.40
CA GLU A 170 -7.63 28.23 -8.05
C GLU A 170 -7.37 27.20 -9.15
N ARG A 171 -6.28 27.35 -9.91
CA ARG A 171 -5.87 26.35 -10.91
C ARG A 171 -5.50 25.02 -10.27
N GLN A 172 -4.69 25.03 -9.20
CA GLN A 172 -4.33 23.80 -8.48
C GLN A 172 -5.55 23.11 -7.87
N ILE A 173 -6.48 23.87 -7.30
CA ILE A 173 -7.74 23.32 -6.76
C ILE A 173 -8.59 22.70 -7.88
N SER A 174 -8.62 23.31 -9.07
CA SER A 174 -9.31 22.74 -10.23
C SER A 174 -8.67 21.44 -10.69
N GLU A 175 -7.35 21.40 -10.82
CA GLU A 175 -6.59 20.20 -11.21
C GLU A 175 -6.81 19.05 -10.21
N ILE A 176 -6.84 19.35 -8.90
CA ILE A 176 -7.16 18.35 -7.86
C ILE A 176 -8.58 17.81 -8.01
N ARG A 177 -9.57 18.68 -8.25
CA ARG A 177 -10.98 18.26 -8.41
C ARG A 177 -11.18 17.39 -9.65
N GLU A 178 -10.47 17.69 -10.74
CA GLU A 178 -10.50 16.86 -11.95
C GLU A 178 -9.87 15.49 -11.71
N ALA A 179 -8.76 15.43 -10.96
CA ALA A 179 -8.14 14.17 -10.56
C ALA A 179 -9.06 13.33 -9.66
N ASP A 180 -9.74 13.96 -8.69
CA ASP A 180 -10.70 13.28 -7.81
C ASP A 180 -11.90 12.72 -8.59
N ALA A 181 -12.49 13.52 -9.50
CA ALA A 181 -13.61 13.08 -10.33
C ALA A 181 -13.23 11.90 -11.24
N TRP A 182 -12.00 11.90 -11.75
CA TRP A 182 -11.48 10.81 -12.56
C TRP A 182 -11.26 9.53 -11.73
N LEU A 183 -10.76 9.65 -10.49
CA LEU A 183 -10.62 8.51 -9.57
C LEU A 183 -11.97 7.90 -9.20
N GLU A 184 -12.98 8.72 -8.94
CA GLU A 184 -14.35 8.25 -8.72
C GLU A 184 -14.88 7.48 -9.95
N GLN A 185 -14.64 7.99 -11.16
CA GLN A 185 -15.01 7.30 -12.38
C GLN A 185 -14.31 5.93 -12.51
N GLN A 186 -13.01 5.85 -12.21
CA GLN A 186 -12.27 4.58 -12.26
C GLN A 186 -12.79 3.57 -11.23
N ALA A 187 -13.14 4.02 -10.02
CA ALA A 187 -13.73 3.16 -9.01
C ALA A 187 -15.08 2.58 -9.48
N VAL A 188 -15.90 3.39 -10.15
CA VAL A 188 -17.17 2.93 -10.76
C VAL A 188 -16.92 1.93 -11.88
N GLU A 189 -15.97 2.20 -12.79
CA GLU A 189 -15.62 1.29 -13.88
C GLU A 189 -15.09 -0.07 -13.37
N ALA A 190 -14.27 -0.05 -12.32
CA ALA A 190 -13.78 -1.26 -11.67
C ALA A 190 -14.92 -2.09 -11.05
N ALA A 191 -15.85 -1.44 -10.34
CA ALA A 191 -17.01 -2.09 -9.73
C ALA A 191 -17.94 -2.71 -10.80
N ILE A 192 -18.16 -2.02 -11.93
CA ILE A 192 -18.92 -2.56 -13.06
C ILE A 192 -18.25 -3.83 -13.63
N LYS A 193 -16.93 -3.79 -13.78
CA LYS A 193 -16.16 -4.93 -14.31
C LYS A 193 -16.21 -6.14 -13.37
N GLU A 194 -16.09 -5.92 -12.06
CA GLU A 194 -16.22 -6.96 -11.05
C GLU A 194 -17.62 -7.60 -11.08
N ALA A 195 -18.67 -6.77 -11.09
CA ALA A 195 -20.05 -7.23 -11.18
C ALA A 195 -20.31 -8.04 -12.46
N ALA A 196 -19.74 -7.62 -13.60
CA ALA A 196 -19.85 -8.35 -14.86
C ALA A 196 -19.15 -9.72 -14.80
N GLN A 197 -17.98 -9.81 -14.16
CA GLN A 197 -17.27 -11.08 -13.97
C GLN A 197 -18.05 -12.02 -13.06
N GLU A 198 -18.66 -11.51 -12.00
CA GLU A 198 -19.47 -12.32 -11.08
C GLU A 198 -20.73 -12.84 -11.78
N ALA A 199 -21.41 -12.00 -12.56
CA ALA A 199 -22.54 -12.41 -13.40
C ALA A 199 -22.14 -13.50 -14.42
N GLN A 200 -20.98 -13.38 -15.05
CA GLN A 200 -20.47 -14.40 -15.98
C GLN A 200 -20.17 -15.73 -15.29
N LYS A 201 -19.60 -15.70 -14.08
CA LYS A 201 -19.37 -16.90 -13.26
C LYS A 201 -20.70 -17.57 -12.91
N ALA A 202 -21.69 -16.80 -12.45
CA ALA A 202 -23.02 -17.32 -12.12
C ALA A 202 -23.71 -17.96 -13.34
N ALA A 203 -23.64 -17.31 -14.51
CA ALA A 203 -24.19 -17.85 -15.75
C ALA A 203 -23.51 -19.18 -16.16
N THR A 204 -22.19 -19.27 -16.00
CA THR A 204 -21.43 -20.50 -16.28
C THR A 204 -21.83 -21.63 -15.33
N MET A 205 -21.98 -21.34 -14.04
CA MET A 205 -22.45 -22.32 -13.06
C MET A 205 -23.87 -22.81 -13.38
N ALA A 206 -24.77 -21.92 -13.77
CA ALA A 206 -26.13 -22.27 -14.17
C ALA A 206 -26.15 -23.18 -15.42
N ALA A 207 -25.35 -22.86 -16.44
CA ALA A 207 -25.20 -23.69 -17.63
C ALA A 207 -24.66 -25.10 -17.30
N ASN A 208 -23.66 -25.18 -16.43
CA ASN A 208 -23.11 -26.46 -15.98
C ASN A 208 -24.14 -27.29 -15.21
N ALA A 209 -24.92 -26.67 -14.33
CA ALA A 209 -25.99 -27.32 -13.58
C ALA A 209 -27.09 -27.86 -14.52
N ALA A 210 -27.49 -27.08 -15.53
CA ALA A 210 -28.47 -27.51 -16.52
C ALA A 210 -27.96 -28.72 -17.35
N SER A 211 -26.70 -28.69 -17.78
CA SER A 211 -26.06 -29.81 -18.49
C SER A 211 -26.00 -31.08 -17.64
N ALA A 212 -25.67 -30.95 -16.35
CA ALA A 212 -25.66 -32.07 -15.41
C ALA A 212 -27.07 -32.69 -15.25
N ALA A 213 -28.10 -31.85 -15.11
CA ALA A 213 -29.49 -32.31 -15.02
C ALA A 213 -29.94 -33.06 -16.28
N GLN A 214 -29.58 -32.57 -17.47
CA GLN A 214 -29.91 -33.23 -18.74
C GLN A 214 -29.23 -34.61 -18.87
N LYS A 215 -27.96 -34.73 -18.44
CA LYS A 215 -27.25 -36.02 -18.40
C LYS A 215 -27.93 -37.00 -17.44
N ALA A 216 -28.32 -36.55 -16.25
CA ALA A 216 -29.03 -37.38 -15.27
C ALA A 216 -30.38 -37.89 -15.81
N ALA A 217 -31.17 -37.02 -16.46
CA ALA A 217 -32.44 -37.39 -17.07
C ALA A 217 -32.26 -38.43 -18.21
N SER A 218 -31.20 -38.29 -19.00
CA SER A 218 -30.87 -39.22 -20.09
C SER A 218 -30.46 -40.59 -19.55
N ALA A 219 -29.65 -40.62 -18.48
CA ALA A 219 -29.25 -41.86 -17.82
C ALA A 219 -30.45 -42.59 -17.18
N ALA A 220 -31.36 -41.85 -16.54
CA ALA A 220 -32.58 -42.42 -15.98
C ALA A 220 -33.46 -43.05 -17.07
N SER A 221 -33.63 -42.35 -18.20
CA SER A 221 -34.40 -42.85 -19.35
C SER A 221 -33.80 -44.14 -19.94
N ALA A 222 -32.46 -44.19 -20.07
CA ALA A 222 -31.75 -45.37 -20.54
C ALA A 222 -31.92 -46.57 -19.58
N ALA A 223 -31.84 -46.33 -18.27
CA ALA A 223 -32.07 -47.37 -17.26
C ALA A 223 -33.50 -47.93 -17.32
N THR A 224 -34.51 -47.07 -17.45
CA THR A 224 -35.91 -47.51 -17.62
C THR A 224 -36.11 -48.32 -18.90
N ALA A 225 -35.48 -47.93 -20.01
CA ALA A 225 -35.54 -48.68 -21.26
C ALA A 225 -34.91 -50.07 -21.13
N ALA A 226 -33.75 -50.17 -20.48
CA ALA A 226 -33.07 -51.43 -20.21
C ALA A 226 -33.91 -52.37 -19.33
N GLN A 227 -34.56 -51.84 -18.29
CA GLN A 227 -35.48 -52.61 -17.43
C GLN A 227 -36.67 -53.17 -18.22
N LYS A 228 -37.28 -52.35 -19.10
CA LYS A 228 -38.40 -52.81 -19.96
C LYS A 228 -37.96 -53.92 -20.92
N LEU A 229 -36.79 -53.79 -21.55
CA LEU A 229 -36.22 -54.82 -22.43
C LEU A 229 -35.96 -56.14 -21.68
N ALA A 230 -35.41 -56.06 -20.46
CA ALA A 230 -35.21 -57.24 -19.62
C ALA A 230 -36.54 -57.94 -19.27
N ALA A 231 -37.57 -57.18 -18.91
CA ALA A 231 -38.90 -57.72 -18.60
C ALA A 231 -39.55 -58.42 -19.81
N VAL A 232 -39.43 -57.85 -21.01
CA VAL A 232 -39.93 -58.48 -22.26
C VAL A 232 -39.22 -59.80 -22.55
N LYS A 233 -37.90 -59.86 -22.31
CA LYS A 233 -37.12 -61.09 -22.51
C LYS A 233 -37.58 -62.20 -21.56
N ILE A 234 -37.74 -61.88 -20.28
CA ILE A 234 -38.25 -62.83 -19.26
C ILE A 234 -39.64 -63.35 -19.65
N GLY A 235 -40.55 -62.47 -20.09
CA GLY A 235 -41.90 -62.88 -20.52
C GLY A 235 -41.90 -63.81 -21.74
N LYS A 236 -41.01 -63.59 -22.71
CA LYS A 236 -40.85 -64.48 -23.87
C LYS A 236 -40.28 -65.84 -23.48
N ASP A 237 -39.30 -65.87 -22.58
CA ASP A 237 -38.70 -67.11 -22.11
C ASP A 237 -39.73 -67.97 -21.33
N GLN A 238 -40.64 -67.34 -20.59
CA GLN A 238 -41.76 -68.01 -19.90
C GLN A 238 -42.85 -68.51 -20.85
N ALA A 239 -43.17 -67.77 -21.91
CA ALA A 239 -44.14 -68.19 -22.93
C ALA A 239 -43.62 -69.38 -23.77
N GLY A 240 -42.32 -69.41 -24.10
CA GLY A 240 -41.73 -70.54 -24.83
C GLY A 240 -41.70 -71.85 -24.05
N GLN A 241 -41.74 -71.81 -22.71
CA GLN A 241 -41.81 -73.00 -21.86
C GLN A 241 -43.22 -73.59 -21.75
N THR A 242 -44.27 -72.83 -22.11
CA THR A 242 -45.67 -73.29 -22.02
C THR A 242 -46.16 -73.97 -23.30
N GLU A 243 -45.47 -73.83 -24.43
CA GLU A 243 -45.79 -74.52 -25.71
C GLU A 243 -45.04 -75.85 -25.90
N ALA A 244 -44.15 -76.23 -24.97
CA ALA A 244 -43.32 -77.44 -25.05
C ALA A 244 -43.80 -78.61 -24.17
N ASN A 245 -44.99 -78.51 -23.57
CA ASN A 245 -45.68 -79.56 -22.81
C ASN A 245 -47.05 -79.87 -23.44
#